data_AF-A0A8T3WDT1-F1
#
_entry.id   AF-A0A8T3WDT1-F1
#
_cell.length_a   1.000
_cell.length_b   1.000
_cell.length_c   1.000
_cell.angle_alpha   90.00
_cell.angle_beta   90.00
_cell.angle_gamma   90.00
#
_symmetry.space_group_name_H-M   'P 1'
#
loop_
_entity.id
_entity.type
_entity.pdbx_description
1 polymer ?
#
loop_
_entity_poly.entity_id
_entity_poly.type
_entity_poly.pdbx_seq_one_letter_code
_entity_poly.pdbx_strand_id
1 'polypeptide(L)'
;MLKKKPVKEKGKIRLSEYFKGLKAGDMVSIVRELSLATGFPKRLQGRTGQVISKKGEAYIVNINDNKKTKQYIIRAIHLRKAHSSPFHRASETQSTSPLRRALQTQRTGPLRRALQTQRTGPLRRALQTHRS
;
A
#
# COMPACT_ATOMS: atom_id res chain seq x y z
N MET A 1 22.73 8.32 -18.65
CA MET A 1 22.86 8.69 -17.21
C MET A 1 22.28 10.08 -16.99
N LEU A 2 21.44 10.29 -15.98
CA LEU A 2 20.78 11.58 -15.74
C LEU A 2 21.83 12.66 -15.39
N LYS A 3 21.93 13.70 -16.24
CA LYS A 3 22.90 14.81 -16.10
C LYS A 3 22.26 16.07 -15.49
N LYS A 4 20.96 16.29 -15.72
CA LYS A 4 20.22 17.48 -15.28
C LYS A 4 18.83 17.09 -14.76
N LYS A 5 18.30 17.87 -13.81
CA LYS A 5 16.92 17.75 -13.35
C LYS A 5 15.95 18.24 -14.43
N PRO A 6 14.73 17.69 -14.53
CA PRO A 6 13.71 18.24 -15.40
C PRO A 6 13.35 19.65 -14.96
N VAL A 7 12.95 20.50 -15.91
CA VAL A 7 12.79 21.95 -15.71
C VAL A 7 11.86 22.27 -14.53
N LYS A 8 10.76 21.53 -14.39
CA LYS A 8 9.74 21.72 -13.34
C LYS A 8 10.16 21.23 -11.94
N GLU A 9 11.20 20.42 -11.82
CA GLU A 9 11.70 19.90 -10.53
C GLU A 9 12.97 20.63 -10.05
N LYS A 10 13.38 21.68 -10.77
CA LYS A 10 14.45 22.57 -10.33
C LYS A 10 13.99 23.44 -9.15
N GLY A 11 14.94 23.88 -8.34
CA GLY A 11 14.69 24.73 -7.18
C GLY A 11 14.82 23.97 -5.86
N LYS A 12 13.98 24.33 -4.88
CA LYS A 12 14.03 23.81 -3.51
C LYS A 12 13.71 22.31 -3.47
N ILE A 13 14.41 21.61 -2.57
CA ILE A 13 14.21 20.20 -2.32
C ILE A 13 12.94 20.00 -1.50
N ARG A 14 12.21 18.90 -1.77
CA ARG A 14 11.04 18.51 -0.97
C ARG A 14 11.48 17.99 0.40
N LEU A 15 10.98 18.59 1.47
CA LEU A 15 11.32 18.21 2.85
C LEU A 15 10.91 16.77 3.18
N SER A 16 9.78 16.31 2.63
CA SER A 16 9.30 14.94 2.79
C SER A 16 10.29 13.89 2.27
N GLU A 17 11.00 14.20 1.18
CA GLU A 17 12.03 13.32 0.62
C GLU A 17 13.31 13.33 1.47
N TYR A 18 13.65 14.48 2.04
CA TYR A 18 14.84 14.65 2.86
C TYR A 18 14.72 13.92 4.20
N PHE A 19 13.59 14.06 4.89
CA PHE A 19 13.32 13.47 6.22
C PHE A 19 12.58 12.13 6.13
N LYS A 20 12.64 11.44 4.99
CA LYS A 20 11.94 10.18 4.79
C LYS A 20 12.39 9.11 5.79
N GLY A 21 11.42 8.55 6.51
CA GLY A 21 11.62 7.38 7.37
C GLY A 21 11.66 6.09 6.55
N LEU A 22 12.76 5.34 6.64
CA LEU A 22 12.89 4.00 6.09
C LEU A 22 13.14 3.02 7.23
N LYS A 23 12.54 1.83 7.16
CA LYS A 23 12.72 0.78 8.14
C LYS A 23 13.79 -0.22 7.67
N ALA A 24 14.44 -0.88 8.62
CA ALA A 24 15.27 -2.04 8.31
C ALA A 24 14.42 -3.09 7.57
N GLY A 25 14.98 -3.69 6.53
CA GLY A 25 14.29 -4.64 5.67
C GLY A 25 13.56 -4.02 4.48
N ASP A 26 13.34 -2.70 4.45
CA ASP A 26 12.68 -2.04 3.31
C ASP A 26 13.53 -2.19 2.04
N MET A 27 12.85 -2.55 0.93
CA MET A 27 13.46 -2.58 -0.40
C MET A 27 13.49 -1.15 -0.97
N VAL A 28 14.67 -0.69 -1.37
CA VAL A 28 14.88 0.67 -1.85
C VAL A 28 15.69 0.69 -3.14
N SER A 29 15.35 1.61 -4.04
CA SER A 29 16.12 1.92 -5.24
C SER A 29 16.90 3.22 -5.06
N ILE A 30 18.09 3.27 -5.66
CA ILE A 30 18.98 4.42 -5.57
C ILE A 30 18.67 5.38 -6.72
N VAL A 31 18.17 6.56 -6.37
CA VAL A 31 17.89 7.64 -7.31
C VAL A 31 18.62 8.88 -6.85
N ARG A 32 19.67 9.28 -7.57
CA ARG A 32 20.43 10.49 -7.23
C ARG A 32 19.55 11.73 -7.33
N GLU A 33 19.60 12.51 -6.26
CA GLU A 33 19.05 13.86 -6.22
C GLU A 33 20.17 14.80 -6.64
N LEU A 34 20.07 15.39 -7.83
CA LEU A 34 21.16 16.15 -8.44
C LEU A 34 21.41 17.52 -7.78
N SER A 35 20.52 17.98 -6.90
CA SER A 35 20.68 19.23 -6.15
C SER A 35 21.69 19.11 -5.00
N LEU A 36 22.07 17.90 -4.60
CA LEU A 36 23.04 17.65 -3.53
C LEU A 36 24.20 16.79 -4.04
N ALA A 37 25.38 17.01 -3.46
CA ALA A 37 26.54 16.15 -3.71
C ALA A 37 26.31 14.76 -3.12
N THR A 38 26.74 13.73 -3.87
CA THR A 38 26.58 12.32 -3.48
C THR A 38 27.93 11.71 -3.16
N GLY A 39 28.05 11.02 -2.02
CA GLY A 39 29.26 10.28 -1.63
C GLY A 39 29.40 8.89 -2.27
N PHE A 40 28.45 8.46 -3.11
CA PHE A 40 28.44 7.14 -3.75
C PHE A 40 28.66 7.22 -5.27
N PRO A 41 29.19 6.16 -5.91
CA PRO A 41 29.46 6.14 -7.34
C PRO A 41 28.22 6.33 -8.22
N LYS A 42 28.32 7.14 -9.28
CA LYS A 42 27.20 7.44 -10.20
C LYS A 42 26.59 6.20 -10.87
N ARG A 43 27.38 5.13 -11.02
CA ARG A 43 26.99 3.83 -11.58
C ARG A 43 26.00 3.05 -10.73
N LEU A 44 25.78 3.43 -9.47
CA LEU A 44 24.75 2.83 -8.61
C LEU A 44 23.33 3.34 -8.91
N GLN A 45 23.18 4.35 -9.76
CA GLN A 45 21.87 4.85 -10.17
C GLN A 45 20.99 3.69 -10.69
N GLY A 46 19.78 3.58 -10.15
CA GLY A 46 18.80 2.55 -10.54
C GLY A 46 19.08 1.16 -9.97
N ARG A 47 20.14 0.98 -9.18
CA ARG A 47 20.32 -0.25 -8.41
C ARG A 47 19.37 -0.28 -7.23
N THR A 48 18.94 -1.49 -6.89
CA THR A 48 18.04 -1.77 -5.79
C THR A 48 18.79 -2.52 -4.70
N GLY A 49 18.38 -2.33 -3.46
CA GLY A 49 19.00 -2.95 -2.30
C GLY A 49 18.07 -2.92 -1.10
N GLN A 50 18.52 -3.57 -0.03
CA GLN A 50 17.78 -3.64 1.23
C GLN A 50 18.40 -2.71 2.27
N VAL A 51 17.57 -1.97 3.00
CA VAL A 51 18.03 -1.17 4.14
C VAL A 51 18.38 -2.12 5.30
N ILE A 52 19.62 -2.05 5.79
CA ILE A 52 20.06 -2.83 6.96
C ILE A 52 19.71 -2.07 8.23
N SER A 53 20.18 -0.84 8.35
CA SER A 53 20.03 -0.03 9.56
C SER A 53 20.19 1.46 9.24
N LYS A 54 19.83 2.31 10.22
CA LYS A 54 20.01 3.76 10.15
C LYS A 54 21.36 4.13 10.80
N LYS A 55 22.12 5.02 10.15
CA LYS A 55 23.38 5.58 10.63
C LYS A 55 23.31 7.11 10.59
N GLY A 56 23.01 7.72 11.75
CA GLY A 56 22.73 9.15 11.82
C GLY A 56 21.52 9.53 10.96
N GLU A 57 21.68 10.49 10.05
CA GLU A 57 20.65 10.86 9.06
C GLU A 57 20.59 9.95 7.82
N ALA A 58 21.61 9.10 7.64
CA ALA A 58 21.72 8.22 6.50
C ALA A 58 21.29 6.78 6.83
N TYR A 59 21.19 5.95 5.80
CA TYR A 59 20.89 4.53 5.92
C TYR A 59 22.03 3.71 5.35
N ILE A 60 22.30 2.57 5.99
CA ILE A 60 23.18 1.54 5.45
C ILE A 60 22.31 0.66 4.56
N VAL A 61 22.64 0.63 3.27
CA VAL A 61 21.90 -0.13 2.26
C VAL A 61 22.82 -1.18 1.66
N ASN A 62 22.32 -2.42 1.63
CA ASN A 62 23.01 -3.52 1.00
C ASN A 62 22.65 -3.57 -0.49
N ILE A 63 23.64 -3.38 -1.36
CA ILE A 63 23.43 -3.24 -2.80
C ILE A 63 24.34 -4.21 -3.54
N ASN A 64 23.79 -4.87 -4.55
CA ASN A 64 24.56 -5.72 -5.45
C ASN A 64 25.29 -4.85 -6.47
N ASP A 65 26.58 -4.69 -6.23
CA ASP A 65 27.51 -4.00 -7.08
C ASP A 65 28.17 -5.01 -8.05
N ASN A 66 27.55 -5.13 -9.23
CA ASN A 66 27.91 -6.10 -10.26
C ASN A 66 27.87 -7.55 -9.71
N LYS A 67 29.01 -8.11 -9.32
CA LYS A 67 29.15 -9.48 -8.85
C LYS A 67 29.19 -9.61 -7.33
N LYS A 68 29.33 -8.50 -6.60
CA LYS A 68 29.53 -8.52 -5.14
C LYS A 68 28.54 -7.62 -4.45
N THR A 69 28.01 -8.11 -3.34
CA THR A 69 27.15 -7.37 -2.45
C THR A 69 28.01 -6.47 -1.56
N LYS A 70 27.70 -5.17 -1.55
CA LYS A 70 28.43 -4.15 -0.79
C LYS A 70 27.47 -3.27 -0.02
N GLN A 71 27.92 -2.80 1.13
CA GLN A 71 27.17 -1.85 1.94
C GLN A 71 27.55 -0.42 1.58
N TYR A 72 26.54 0.43 1.40
CA TYR A 72 26.72 1.85 1.16
C TYR A 72 25.96 2.67 2.20
N ILE A 73 26.57 3.77 2.65
CA ILE A 73 25.93 4.75 3.51
C ILE A 73 25.32 5.82 2.62
N ILE A 74 23.99 5.87 2.55
CA ILE A 74 23.25 6.74 1.61
C ILE A 74 22.16 7.50 2.37
N ARG A 75 22.04 8.81 2.11
CA ARG A 75 20.99 9.66 2.69
C ARG A 75 19.61 9.31 2.13
N ALA A 76 18.57 9.48 2.94
CA ALA A 76 17.17 9.17 2.59
C ALA A 76 16.73 9.80 1.26
N ILE A 77 17.19 11.02 0.99
CA ILE A 77 16.87 11.79 -0.22
C ILE A 77 17.25 11.08 -1.53
N HIS A 78 18.27 10.22 -1.49
CA HIS A 78 18.72 9.45 -2.65
C HIS A 78 18.11 8.05 -2.72
N LEU A 79 17.17 7.73 -1.82
CA LEU A 79 16.52 6.43 -1.72
C LEU A 79 15.03 6.58 -2.02
N ARG A 80 14.57 5.74 -2.95
CA ARG A 80 13.14 5.60 -3.26
C ARG A 80 12.68 4.23 -2.77
N LYS A 81 11.62 4.21 -1.98
CA LYS A 81 11.02 2.96 -1.49
C LYS A 81 10.41 2.22 -2.67
N ALA A 82 10.80 0.98 -2.88
CA ALA A 82 10.20 0.12 -3.88
C ALA A 82 8.88 -0.41 -3.33
N HIS A 83 7.77 -0.19 -4.04
CA HIS A 83 6.50 -0.84 -3.73
C HIS A 83 6.53 -2.28 -4.24
N SER A 84 7.24 -3.17 -3.54
CA SER A 84 7.16 -4.59 -3.83
C SER A 84 6.08 -5.22 -2.96
N SER A 85 4.83 -5.20 -3.45
CA SER A 85 3.88 -6.24 -3.06
C SER A 85 2.87 -6.50 -4.18
N PRO A 86 2.88 -7.71 -4.77
CA PRO A 86 1.68 -8.24 -5.43
C PRO A 86 0.57 -8.58 -4.40
N PHE A 87 0.88 -8.53 -3.09
CA PHE A 87 0.00 -8.98 -2.01
C PHE A 87 -1.16 -8.03 -1.67
N HIS A 88 -1.03 -6.70 -1.84
CA HIS A 88 -2.18 -5.80 -1.64
C HIS A 88 -3.33 -6.11 -2.61
N ARG A 89 -3.03 -6.60 -3.82
CA ARG A 89 -4.06 -7.02 -4.79
C ARG A 89 -4.79 -8.30 -4.35
N ALA A 90 -4.14 -9.16 -3.57
CA ALA A 90 -4.69 -10.45 -3.12
C ALA A 90 -5.61 -10.31 -1.89
N SER A 91 -5.35 -9.37 -0.99
CA SER A 91 -6.26 -9.10 0.13
C SER A 91 -7.52 -8.33 -0.31
N GLU A 92 -7.42 -7.51 -1.35
CA GLU A 92 -8.56 -6.81 -1.96
C GLU A 92 -9.57 -7.77 -2.61
N THR A 93 -9.09 -8.87 -3.21
CA THR A 93 -9.91 -9.89 -3.89
C THR A 93 -10.70 -10.77 -2.93
N GLN A 94 -10.29 -10.89 -1.66
CA GLN A 94 -11.10 -11.55 -0.63
C GLN A 94 -12.34 -10.73 -0.21
N SER A 95 -12.29 -9.40 -0.36
CA SER A 95 -13.40 -8.50 0.02
C SER A 95 -14.50 -8.35 -1.06
N THR A 96 -14.17 -8.71 -2.31
CA THR A 96 -15.02 -8.55 -3.51
C THR A 96 -15.42 -9.88 -4.14
N SER A 97 -15.50 -10.95 -3.35
CA SER A 97 -16.11 -12.19 -3.83
C SER A 97 -17.61 -11.98 -4.09
N PRO A 98 -18.17 -12.51 -5.21
CA PRO A 98 -19.59 -12.36 -5.54
C PRO A 98 -20.53 -12.86 -4.42
N LEU A 99 -20.03 -13.74 -3.55
CA LEU A 99 -20.73 -14.28 -2.38
C LEU A 99 -21.14 -13.21 -1.35
N ARG A 100 -20.34 -12.15 -1.14
CA ARG A 100 -20.71 -11.09 -0.18
C ARG A 100 -21.80 -10.17 -0.73
N ARG A 101 -21.79 -9.91 -2.05
CA ARG A 101 -22.86 -9.18 -2.75
C ARG A 101 -24.17 -9.98 -2.73
N ALA A 102 -24.10 -11.31 -2.90
CA ALA A 102 -25.26 -12.19 -2.79
C ALA A 102 -25.85 -12.22 -1.37
N LEU A 103 -25.01 -12.28 -0.32
CA LEU A 103 -25.46 -12.28 1.08
C LEU A 103 -26.16 -10.98 1.52
N GLN A 104 -25.90 -9.85 0.87
CA GLN A 104 -26.61 -8.59 1.15
C GLN A 104 -28.02 -8.52 0.54
N THR A 105 -28.31 -9.27 -0.53
CA THR A 105 -29.66 -9.31 -1.15
C THR A 105 -30.72 -9.99 -0.27
N GLN A 106 -30.29 -10.80 0.70
CA GLN A 106 -31.17 -11.42 1.71
C GLN A 106 -31.71 -10.42 2.74
N ARG A 107 -31.18 -9.18 2.80
CA ARG A 107 -31.59 -8.17 3.79
C ARG A 107 -32.54 -7.09 3.26
N THR A 108 -32.66 -6.94 1.93
CA THR A 108 -33.44 -5.83 1.33
C THR A 108 -34.32 -6.23 0.15
N GLY A 109 -34.53 -7.54 -0.09
CA GLY A 109 -35.47 -8.04 -1.10
C GLY A 109 -36.90 -8.29 -0.58
N PRO A 110 -37.87 -8.53 -1.48
CA PRO A 110 -39.29 -8.74 -1.17
C PRO A 110 -39.59 -9.87 -0.17
N LEU A 111 -38.63 -10.78 0.06
CA LEU A 111 -38.72 -11.86 1.05
C LEU A 111 -38.89 -11.38 2.50
N ARG A 112 -38.34 -10.22 2.88
CA ARG A 112 -38.61 -9.64 4.21
C ARG A 112 -40.06 -9.15 4.36
N ARG A 113 -40.65 -8.69 3.25
CA ARG A 113 -42.04 -8.21 3.20
C ARG A 113 -43.03 -9.39 3.29
N ALA A 114 -42.70 -10.53 2.69
CA ALA A 114 -43.48 -11.77 2.78
C ALA A 114 -43.46 -12.43 4.17
N LEU A 115 -42.36 -12.33 4.92
CA LEU A 115 -42.27 -12.84 6.30
C LEU A 115 -43.05 -11.98 7.32
N GLN A 116 -43.44 -10.75 6.96
CA GLN A 116 -44.27 -9.88 7.80
C GLN A 116 -45.78 -10.05 7.59
N THR A 117 -46.23 -10.47 6.40
CA THR A 117 -47.66 -10.69 6.11
C THR A 117 -48.23 -11.94 6.80
N GLN A 118 -47.38 -12.87 7.23
CA GLN A 118 -47.76 -14.02 8.05
C GLN A 118 -48.19 -13.64 9.48
N ARG A 119 -47.92 -12.39 9.93
CA ARG A 119 -48.28 -11.92 11.28
C ARG A 119 -49.56 -11.10 11.33
N THR A 120 -50.10 -10.66 10.20
CA THR A 120 -51.27 -9.74 10.16
C THR A 120 -52.31 -10.09 9.08
N GLY A 121 -52.18 -11.24 8.42
CA GLY A 121 -53.22 -11.77 7.51
C GLY A 121 -54.43 -12.36 8.24
N PRO A 122 -55.55 -12.59 7.53
CA PRO A 122 -56.85 -12.99 8.08
C PRO A 122 -56.85 -14.27 8.94
N LEU A 123 -55.78 -15.08 8.87
CA LEU A 123 -55.60 -16.29 9.67
C LEU A 123 -55.54 -16.05 11.18
N ARG A 124 -55.14 -14.86 11.67
CA ARG A 124 -55.22 -14.56 13.12
C ARG A 124 -56.64 -14.25 13.59
N ARG A 125 -57.53 -13.82 12.68
CA ARG A 125 -58.94 -13.50 12.99
C ARG A 125 -59.81 -14.77 13.09
N ALA A 126 -59.39 -15.86 12.45
CA ALA A 126 -60.04 -17.17 12.55
C ALA A 126 -59.71 -17.93 13.87
N LEU A 127 -58.62 -17.59 14.55
CA LEU A 127 -58.21 -18.25 15.80
C LEU A 127 -58.82 -17.61 17.08
N GLN A 128 -59.75 -16.67 16.94
CA GLN A 128 -60.47 -16.05 18.06
C GLN A 128 -61.93 -16.51 18.17
N THR A 129 -62.44 -17.36 17.28
CA THR A 129 -63.85 -17.78 17.27
C THR A 129 -64.18 -19.02 18.10
N HIS A 130 -63.24 -19.55 18.88
CA HIS A 130 -63.52 -20.60 19.87
C HIS A 130 -62.86 -20.30 21.21
N ARG A 131 -63.40 -19.32 21.93
CA ARG A 131 -63.27 -19.21 23.39
C ARG A 131 -64.60 -18.69 23.96
N SER A 132 -65.52 -19.62 24.18
CA SER A 132 -66.52 -19.58 25.25
C SER A 132 -65.86 -19.93 26.57
#